data_AF-A0A7K2WMY6-F1
#
_entry.id   AF-A0A7K2WMY6-F1
#
_cell.length_a   1.000
_cell.length_b   1.000
_cell.length_c   1.000
_cell.angle_alpha   90.00
_cell.angle_beta   90.00
_cell.angle_gamma   90.00
#
_symmetry.space_group_name_H-M   'P 1'
#
loop_
_entity.id
_entity.type
_entity.pdbx_description
1 polymer ?
#
loop_
_entity_poly.entity_id
_entity_poly.type
_entity_poly.pdbx_seq_one_letter_code
_entity_poly.pdbx_strand_id
1 'polypeptide(L)'
;FDHGDILADAYDRIGAKLEYSCLATAFCPPEFTLAELRQVYETVWGVELDGPNFRRKVLATPGFVQAVEGPPRRTGGRGKPAALYRAGAATTLHPPLLRPEGRTT
;
A
#
# COMPACT_ATOMS: atom_id res chain seq x y z
N PHE A 1 2.45 32.81 7.69
CA PHE A 1 1.91 31.73 6.84
C PHE A 1 1.95 30.44 7.64
N ASP A 2 0.81 29.81 7.74
CA ASP A 2 0.42 28.58 8.43
C ASP A 2 0.76 27.32 7.62
N HIS A 3 1.88 27.33 6.89
CA HIS A 3 2.29 26.21 6.03
C HIS A 3 2.40 24.88 6.79
N GLY A 4 2.71 24.91 8.09
CA GLY A 4 2.75 23.71 8.94
C GLY A 4 1.38 23.06 9.11
N ASP A 5 0.34 23.86 9.33
CA ASP A 5 -1.02 23.36 9.54
C ASP A 5 -1.61 22.81 8.25
N ILE A 6 -1.37 23.48 7.12
CA ILE A 6 -1.78 23.03 5.79
C ILE A 6 -1.13 21.68 5.44
N LEU A 7 0.15 21.48 5.79
CA LEU A 7 0.86 20.24 5.54
C LEU A 7 0.36 19.09 6.43
N ALA A 8 0.09 19.37 7.71
CA ALA A 8 -0.46 18.38 8.63
C ALA A 8 -1.84 17.89 8.17
N ASP A 9 -2.74 18.82 7.82
CA ASP A 9 -4.08 18.50 7.31
C ASP A 9 -4.02 17.71 5.99
N ALA A 10 -3.09 18.06 5.09
CA ALA A 10 -2.90 17.33 3.85
C ALA A 10 -2.44 15.89 4.10
N TYR A 11 -1.53 15.69 5.05
CA TYR A 11 -1.02 14.37 5.42
C TYR A 11 -2.13 13.48 6.00
N ASP A 12 -2.90 14.00 6.96
CA ASP A 12 -4.02 13.27 7.56
C ASP A 12 -5.08 12.90 6.53
N ARG A 13 -5.39 13.83 5.61
CA ARG A 13 -6.37 13.59 4.55
C ARG A 13 -5.90 12.52 3.55
N ILE A 14 -4.62 12.50 3.21
CA ILE A 14 -4.04 11.46 2.35
C ILE A 14 -4.09 10.12 3.07
N GLY A 15 -3.68 10.08 4.35
CA GLY A 15 -3.72 8.87 5.19
C GLY A 15 -5.12 8.26 5.24
N ALA A 16 -6.14 9.07 5.54
CA ALA A 16 -7.53 8.65 5.57
C ALA A 16 -8.03 8.15 4.20
N LYS A 17 -7.60 8.79 3.10
CA LYS A 17 -7.99 8.37 1.75
C LYS A 17 -7.41 7.01 1.38
N LEU A 18 -6.22 6.65 1.85
CA LEU A 18 -5.62 5.35 1.61
C LEU A 18 -6.35 4.20 2.32
N GLU A 19 -7.09 4.48 3.40
CA GLU A 19 -7.85 3.42 4.10
C GLU A 19 -8.96 2.82 3.23
N TYR A 20 -9.53 3.62 2.33
CA TYR A 20 -10.73 3.29 1.56
C TYR A 20 -10.52 3.28 0.05
N SER A 21 -9.31 3.58 -0.45
CA SER A 21 -9.05 3.68 -1.89
C SER A 21 -7.82 2.92 -2.34
N CYS A 22 -7.82 2.49 -3.61
CA CYS A 22 -6.69 1.82 -4.24
C CYS A 22 -5.54 2.79 -4.61
N LEU A 23 -5.61 4.05 -4.17
CA LEU A 23 -4.72 5.14 -4.56
C LEU A 23 -3.24 4.85 -4.27
N ALA A 24 -2.94 4.01 -3.27
CA ALA A 24 -1.58 3.59 -2.95
C ALA A 24 -0.82 3.03 -4.17
N THR A 25 -1.52 2.38 -5.10
CA THR A 25 -0.91 1.81 -6.32
C THR A 25 -0.37 2.87 -7.28
N ALA A 26 -0.88 4.10 -7.24
CA ALA A 26 -0.39 5.20 -8.07
C ALA A 26 1.00 5.72 -7.64
N PHE A 27 1.45 5.39 -6.43
CA PHE A 27 2.80 5.69 -5.95
C PHE A 27 3.81 4.58 -6.29
N CYS A 28 3.35 3.47 -6.85
CA CYS A 28 4.21 2.39 -7.30
C CYS A 28 4.58 2.56 -8.79
N PRO A 29 5.68 1.93 -9.25
CA PRO A 29 5.92 1.73 -10.68
C PRO A 29 4.75 0.98 -11.36
N PRO A 30 4.67 0.94 -12.71
CA PRO A 30 3.61 0.22 -13.42
C PRO A 30 3.47 -1.26 -13.03
N GLU A 31 4.61 -1.90 -12.71
CA GLU A 31 4.67 -3.25 -12.14
C GLU A 31 5.46 -3.22 -10.83
N PHE A 32 4.87 -3.78 -9.79
CA PHE A 32 5.38 -3.70 -8.43
C PHE A 32 5.16 -4.98 -7.65
N THR A 33 5.85 -5.11 -6.53
CA THR A 33 5.68 -6.19 -5.57
C THR A 33 4.75 -5.75 -4.44
N LEU A 34 4.09 -6.69 -3.77
CA LEU A 34 3.28 -6.36 -2.58
C LEU A 34 4.12 -5.76 -1.44
N ALA A 35 5.44 -6.00 -1.43
CA ALA A 35 6.34 -5.38 -0.47
C ALA A 35 6.53 -3.88 -0.73
N GLU A 36 6.66 -3.46 -1.99
CA GLU A 36 6.71 -2.05 -2.36
C GLU A 36 5.39 -1.34 -2.09
N LEU A 37 4.26 -2.00 -2.41
CA LEU A 37 2.95 -1.44 -2.08
C LEU A 37 2.80 -1.27 -0.56
N ARG A 38 3.23 -2.26 0.24
CA ARG A 38 3.24 -2.13 1.71
C ARG A 38 4.09 -0.95 2.16
N GLN A 39 5.28 -0.76 1.59
CA GLN A 39 6.17 0.35 1.93
C GLN A 39 5.51 1.71 1.70
N VAL A 40 4.68 1.87 0.66
CA VAL A 40 3.89 3.09 0.45
C VAL A 40 2.94 3.32 1.64
N TYR A 41 2.18 2.29 2.05
CA TYR A 41 1.28 2.40 3.20
C TYR A 41 2.02 2.72 4.50
N GLU A 42 3.14 2.03 4.77
CA GLU A 42 3.94 2.25 5.97
C GLU A 42 4.54 3.66 6.02
N THR A 43 4.97 4.18 4.87
CA THR A 43 5.51 5.53 4.76
C THR A 43 4.42 6.59 5.01
N VAL A 44 3.22 6.38 4.47
CA VAL A 44 2.11 7.35 4.59
C VAL A 44 1.41 7.26 5.95
N TRP A 45 1.41 6.09 6.60
CA TRP A 45 0.79 5.93 7.91
C TRP A 45 1.78 6.03 9.07
N GLY A 46 3.09 6.01 8.81
CA GLY A 46 4.12 6.09 9.85
C GLY A 46 4.13 4.88 10.80
N VAL A 47 3.67 3.71 10.33
CA VAL A 47 3.57 2.48 11.12
C VAL A 47 4.08 1.29 10.33
N GLU A 48 4.54 0.25 11.03
CA GLU A 48 4.85 -1.03 10.41
C GLU A 48 3.60 -1.89 10.27
N LEU A 49 3.45 -2.54 9.12
CA LEU A 49 2.35 -3.44 8.80
C LEU A 49 2.82 -4.90 8.80
N ASP A 50 2.01 -5.78 9.36
CA ASP A 50 2.23 -7.22 9.26
C ASP A 50 2.14 -7.68 7.80
N GLY A 51 3.28 -8.12 7.24
CA GLY A 51 3.41 -8.50 5.83
C GLY A 51 2.44 -9.62 5.39
N PRO A 52 2.33 -10.74 6.12
CA PRO A 52 1.38 -11.81 5.81
C PRO A 52 -0.09 -11.35 5.79
N ASN A 53 -0.52 -10.59 6.80
CA ASN A 53 -1.88 -10.05 6.87
C ASN A 53 -2.14 -9.03 5.77
N PHE A 54 -1.20 -8.12 5.51
CA PHE A 54 -1.28 -7.16 4.41
C PHE A 54 -1.46 -7.87 3.07
N ARG A 55 -0.60 -8.85 2.77
CA ARG A 55 -0.72 -9.68 1.56
C ARG A 55 -2.09 -10.34 1.47
N ARG A 56 -2.57 -10.96 2.55
CA ARG A 56 -3.88 -11.61 2.58
C ARG A 56 -4.99 -10.62 2.25
N LYS A 57 -5.01 -9.44 2.86
CA LYS A 57 -6.04 -8.42 2.62
C LYS A 57 -5.98 -7.90 1.18
N VAL A 58 -4.79 -7.58 0.67
CA VAL A 58 -4.63 -7.08 -0.70
C VAL A 58 -5.17 -8.09 -1.72
N LEU A 59 -4.77 -9.35 -1.60
CA LEU A 59 -5.17 -10.41 -2.54
C LEU A 59 -6.63 -10.84 -2.38
N ALA A 60 -7.22 -10.66 -1.20
CA ALA A 60 -8.63 -10.89 -0.96
C ALA A 60 -9.53 -9.74 -1.44
N THR A 61 -8.97 -8.56 -1.74
CA THR A 61 -9.73 -7.39 -2.18
C THR A 61 -9.93 -7.43 -3.70
N PRO A 62 -11.17 -7.63 -4.19
CA PRO A 62 -11.42 -7.78 -5.62
C PRO A 62 -11.02 -6.54 -6.41
N GLY A 63 -10.27 -6.73 -7.49
CA GLY A 63 -9.90 -5.66 -8.41
C GLY A 63 -8.88 -4.66 -7.86
N PHE A 64 -8.31 -4.87 -6.66
CA PHE A 64 -7.30 -3.96 -6.11
C PHE A 64 -5.97 -4.09 -6.87
N VAL A 65 -5.51 -5.32 -7.08
CA VAL A 65 -4.29 -5.62 -7.84
C VAL A 65 -4.55 -6.75 -8.83
N GLN A 66 -3.79 -6.76 -9.92
CA GLN A 66 -3.79 -7.85 -10.90
C GLN A 66 -2.39 -8.47 -10.95
N ALA A 67 -2.32 -9.80 -10.93
CA ALA A 67 -1.06 -10.50 -11.09
C ALA A 67 -0.52 -10.27 -12.52
N VAL A 68 0.79 -10.05 -12.61
CA VAL A 68 1.49 -9.96 -13.90
C VAL A 68 2.06 -11.33 -14.22
N GLU A 69 1.80 -11.84 -15.42
CA GLU A 69 2.41 -13.06 -15.91
C GLU A 69 3.89 -12.79 -16.25
N GLY A 70 4.79 -13.64 -15.75
CA GLY A 70 6.21 -13.51 -16.05
C GLY A 70 7.12 -13.96 -14.91
N PRO A 71 8.44 -13.86 -15.12
CA PRO A 71 9.40 -14.24 -14.11
C PRO A 71 9.27 -13.31 -12.89
N PRO A 72 9.26 -13.86 -11.67
CA PRO A 72 9.25 -13.05 -10.46
C PRO A 72 10.54 -12.22 -10.35
N ARG A 73 10.43 -11.03 -9.77
CA ARG A 73 11.54 -10.08 -9.67
C ARG A 73 12.44 -10.41 -8.49
N ARG A 74 13.75 -10.45 -8.73
CA ARG A 74 14.73 -10.48 -7.63
C ARG A 74 14.80 -9.10 -6.99
N THR A 75 14.27 -8.99 -5.78
CA THR A 75 14.52 -7.86 -4.90
C THR A 75 15.90 -8.06 -4.25
N GLY A 76 16.76 -7.05 -4.22
CA GLY A 76 18.20 -7.16 -3.87
C GLY A 76 18.57 -7.74 -2.48
N GLY A 77 17.60 -8.21 -1.68
CA GLY A 77 17.83 -8.91 -0.42
C GLY A 77 17.93 -10.43 -0.56
N ARG A 78 18.29 -11.12 0.54
CA ARG A 78 18.23 -12.59 0.64
C ARG A 78 16.76 -13.02 0.74
N GLY A 79 16.17 -13.44 -0.37
CA GLY A 79 14.79 -13.91 -0.41
C GLY A 79 14.43 -14.60 -1.70
N LYS A 80 13.28 -15.30 -1.70
CA LYS A 80 12.69 -15.82 -2.93
C LYS A 80 12.30 -14.64 -3.83
N PRO A 81 12.42 -14.77 -5.16
CA PRO A 81 11.91 -13.76 -6.08
C PRO A 81 10.43 -13.44 -5.80
N ALA A 82 10.06 -12.17 -5.89
CA ALA A 82 8.72 -11.69 -5.57
C ALA A 82 7.84 -11.65 -6.83
N ALA A 83 6.59 -12.10 -6.72
CA ALA A 83 5.61 -11.96 -7.77
C ALA A 83 5.33 -10.47 -8.06
N LEU A 84 5.08 -10.17 -9.33
CA LEU A 84 4.74 -8.83 -9.78
C LEU A 84 3.23 -8.67 -9.93
N TYR A 85 2.80 -7.44 -9.68
CA TYR A 85 1.43 -6.99 -9.73
C TYR A 85 1.36 -5.64 -10.42
N ARG A 86 0.19 -5.33 -10.98
CA ARG A 86 -0.17 -4.00 -11.46
C ARG A 86 -1.44 -3.53 -10.76
N ALA A 87 -1.73 -2.24 -10.87
CA ALA A 87 -3.00 -1.68 -10.39
C ALA A 87 -4.18 -2.42 -11.06
N GLY A 88 -5.17 -2.80 -10.26
CA GLY A 88 -6.42 -3.33 -10.77
C GLY A 88 -7.40 -2.21 -11.16
N ALA A 89 -8.61 -2.60 -11.55
CA ALA A 89 -9.65 -1.66 -11.99
C ALA A 89 -10.44 -1.04 -10.82
N ALA A 90 -10.30 -1.56 -9.59
CA ALA A 90 -11.00 -1.02 -8.45
C ALA A 90 -10.39 0.32 -8.03
N THR A 91 -11.24 1.29 -7.72
CA THR A 91 -10.84 2.59 -7.16
C THR A 91 -11.05 2.64 -5.64
N THR A 92 -11.93 1.80 -5.10
CA THR A 92 -12.25 1.68 -3.68
C THR A 92 -11.80 0.34 -3.09
N LEU A 93 -11.52 0.33 -1.79
CA LEU A 93 -11.15 -0.88 -1.04
C LEU A 93 -12.34 -1.41 -0.25
N HIS A 94 -12.75 -2.64 -0.57
CA HIS A 94 -13.78 -3.37 0.17
C HIS A 94 -13.33 -4.82 0.40
N PRO A 95 -13.04 -5.23 1.66
CA PRO A 95 -13.04 -4.41 2.88
C PRO A 95 -11.90 -3.36 2.91
N PRO A 96 -12.02 -2.28 3.73
CA PRO A 96 -10.99 -1.26 3.84
C PRO A 96 -9.70 -1.79 4.49
N LEU A 97 -8.58 -1.13 4.17
CA LEU A 97 -7.31 -1.34 4.85
C LEU A 97 -7.19 -0.29 5.96
N LEU A 98 -7.59 -0.66 7.18
CA LEU A 98 -7.51 0.26 8.31
C LEU A 98 -6.07 0.43 8.77
N ARG A 99 -5.67 1.69 9.01
CA ARG A 99 -4.44 2.01 9.72
C ARG A 99 -4.49 1.38 11.12
N PRO A 100 -3.44 0.68 11.57
CA PRO A 100 -3.32 0.29 12.97
C PRO A 100 -3.41 1.53 13.85
N GLU A 101 -4.24 1.48 14.90
CA GLU A 101 -4.17 2.49 15.95
C GLU A 101 -2.80 2.38 16.62
N GLY A 102 -1.98 3.42 16.51
CA GLY A 102 -0.62 3.41 17.01
C GLY A 102 -0.61 3.09 18.51
N ARG A 103 0.21 2.12 18.91
CA ARG A 103 0.81 2.17 20.24
C ARG A 103 1.92 3.19 20.13
N THR A 104 1.63 4.43 20.50
CA THR A 104 2.63 5.49 20.63
C THR A 104 3.68 4.99 21.63
N THR A 105 4.90 4.69 21.16
CA THR A 105 6.08 4.55 22.03
C THR A 105 6.68 5.90 22.33
#